data_AF-A0A2S0VUU7-F1
#
_entry.id   AF-A0A2S0VUU7-F1
#
_cell.length_a   1.000
_cell.length_b   1.000
_cell.length_c   1.000
_cell.angle_alpha   90.00
_cell.angle_beta   90.00
_cell.angle_gamma   90.00
#
_symmetry.space_group_name_H-M   'P 1'
#
loop_
_entity.id
_entity.type
_entity.pdbx_description
1 polymer ?
#
loop_
_entity_poly.entity_id
_entity_poly.type
_entity_poly.pdbx_seq_one_letter_code
_entity_poly.pdbx_strand_id
1 'polypeptide(L)'
;MYKPTLLVTVIMLITSIYFSNANANNFPNPIVLEYSKLVTDYNRFLSLGDYQNAFTTAKKLLDIDPSDTVSYLRLALVSENICLNFEQIIVNYAPLVSEGNESQKAIKDLANILLSSKNNHKCK
;
A
#
# COMPACT_ATOMS: atom_id res chain seq x y z
N MET A 1 -47.94 37.26 22.67
CA MET A 1 -46.86 38.25 22.47
C MET A 1 -45.53 37.52 22.46
N TYR A 2 -44.97 37.25 21.28
CA TYR A 2 -43.67 36.57 21.11
C TYR A 2 -42.54 37.58 21.35
N LYS A 3 -41.59 37.29 22.26
CA LYS A 3 -40.50 38.22 22.59
C LYS A 3 -39.40 38.15 21.51
N PRO A 4 -38.99 39.28 20.90
CA PRO A 4 -38.05 39.31 19.77
C PRO A 4 -36.67 38.74 20.10
N THR A 5 -36.29 38.69 21.39
CA THR A 5 -35.04 38.10 21.86
C THR A 5 -34.93 36.59 21.63
N LEU A 6 -36.05 35.85 21.67
CA LEU A 6 -36.04 34.40 21.51
C LEU A 6 -35.82 33.98 20.04
N LEU A 7 -36.29 34.79 19.09
CA LEU A 7 -36.14 34.54 17.65
C LEU A 7 -34.69 34.74 17.20
N VAL A 8 -34.02 35.79 17.71
CA VAL A 8 -32.62 36.11 17.36
C VAL A 8 -31.65 35.05 17.91
N THR A 9 -31.89 34.54 19.11
CA THR A 9 -31.04 33.47 19.69
C THR A 9 -31.19 32.15 18.94
N VAL A 10 -32.40 31.83 18.47
CA VAL A 10 -32.65 30.62 17.68
C VAL A 10 -31.98 30.74 16.31
N ILE A 11 -32.06 31.90 15.65
CA ILE A 11 -31.37 32.12 14.35
C ILE A 11 -29.84 32.03 14.50
N MET A 12 -29.25 32.54 15.59
CA MET A 12 -27.81 32.42 15.87
C MET A 12 -27.36 30.97 16.15
N LEU A 13 -28.20 30.16 16.80
CA LEU A 13 -27.94 28.73 17.00
C LEU A 13 -28.03 27.94 15.70
N ILE A 14 -28.95 28.29 14.81
CA ILE A 14 -29.11 27.58 13.54
C ILE A 14 -27.93 27.90 12.61
N THR A 15 -27.47 29.15 12.51
CA THR A 15 -26.34 29.51 11.62
C THR A 15 -24.99 28.94 12.09
N SER A 16 -24.79 28.74 13.39
CA SER A 16 -23.58 28.10 13.93
C SER A 16 -23.51 26.60 13.64
N ILE A 17 -24.64 25.95 13.34
CA ILE A 17 -24.69 24.54 12.89
C ILE A 17 -24.41 24.41 11.38
N TYR A 18 -24.66 25.46 10.59
CA TYR A 18 -24.42 25.41 9.13
C TYR A 18 -22.95 25.59 8.73
N PHE A 19 -22.11 26.23 9.56
CA PHE A 19 -20.70 26.49 9.21
C PHE A 19 -19.75 25.30 9.42
N SER A 20 -20.18 24.23 10.10
CA SER A 20 -19.36 23.04 10.32
C SER A 20 -19.41 22.00 9.19
N ASN A 21 -20.16 22.26 8.11
CA ASN A 21 -20.27 21.34 6.98
C ASN A 21 -19.51 21.81 5.72
N ALA A 22 -18.40 22.52 5.90
CA ALA A 22 -17.42 22.73 4.84
C ALA A 22 -16.40 21.57 4.83
N ASN A 23 -16.75 20.48 4.16
CA ASN A 23 -15.85 19.48 3.54
C ASN A 23 -14.49 19.20 4.23
N ALA A 24 -14.48 18.43 5.32
CA ALA A 24 -13.26 17.81 5.86
C ALA A 24 -12.97 16.41 5.26
N ASN A 25 -13.81 15.90 4.35
CA ASN A 25 -13.81 14.48 3.96
C ASN A 25 -13.02 14.14 2.68
N ASN A 26 -12.25 15.06 2.10
CA ASN A 26 -11.56 14.83 0.82
C ASN A 26 -10.02 14.77 0.90
N PHE A 27 -9.44 14.72 2.11
CA PHE A 27 -8.00 14.48 2.24
C PHE A 27 -7.75 12.96 2.32
N PRO A 28 -7.03 12.36 1.35
CA PRO A 28 -6.71 10.94 1.43
C PRO A 28 -5.91 10.67 2.72
N ASN A 29 -6.22 9.56 3.38
CA ASN A 29 -5.49 9.11 4.57
C ASN A 29 -3.98 9.13 4.26
N PRO A 30 -3.13 9.75 5.11
CA PRO A 30 -1.70 9.86 4.86
C PRO A 30 -1.01 8.53 4.52
N ILE A 31 -1.44 7.43 5.13
CA ILE A 31 -0.90 6.08 4.86
C ILE A 31 -1.27 5.63 3.44
N VAL A 32 -2.50 5.88 3.01
CA VAL A 32 -2.96 5.56 1.64
C VAL A 32 -2.22 6.41 0.61
N LEU A 33 -1.97 7.68 0.93
CA LEU A 33 -1.19 8.57 0.06
C LEU A 33 0.27 8.09 -0.06
N GLU A 34 0.90 7.74 1.05
CA GLU A 34 2.26 7.19 1.05
C GLU A 34 2.34 5.88 0.27
N TYR A 35 1.42 4.96 0.53
CA TYR A 35 1.36 3.67 -0.16
C TYR A 35 1.21 3.84 -1.68
N SER A 36 0.27 4.69 -2.12
CA SER A 36 0.06 4.96 -3.55
C SER A 36 1.27 5.62 -4.22
N LYS A 37 1.98 6.50 -3.50
CA LYS A 37 3.23 7.08 -3.95
C LYS A 37 4.31 6.01 -4.11
N LEU A 38 4.46 5.11 -3.15
CA LEU A 38 5.42 4.00 -3.23
C LEU A 38 5.10 3.07 -4.40
N VAL A 39 3.82 2.77 -4.68
CA VAL A 39 3.45 1.99 -5.87
C VAL A 39 3.87 2.71 -7.16
N THR A 40 3.67 4.03 -7.22
CA THR A 40 4.06 4.86 -8.38
C THR A 40 5.59 4.88 -8.56
N ASP A 41 6.33 5.10 -7.47
CA ASP A 41 7.80 5.09 -7.47
C ASP A 41 8.34 3.71 -7.88
N TYR A 42 7.76 2.61 -7.38
CA TYR A 42 8.12 1.24 -7.77
C TYR A 42 7.97 1.06 -9.29
N ASN A 43 6.82 1.44 -9.86
CA ASN A 43 6.57 1.28 -11.29
C ASN A 43 7.54 2.13 -12.12
N ARG A 44 7.85 3.35 -11.66
CA ARG A 44 8.85 4.21 -12.29
C ARG A 44 10.23 3.55 -12.28
N PHE A 45 10.72 3.11 -11.12
CA PHE A 45 12.02 2.45 -11.02
C PHE A 45 12.11 1.18 -11.87
N LEU A 46 11.04 0.37 -11.89
CA LEU A 46 10.97 -0.82 -12.73
C LEU A 46 11.08 -0.46 -14.22
N SER A 47 10.38 0.59 -14.67
CA SER A 47 10.45 1.07 -16.06
C SER A 47 11.81 1.61 -16.47
N LEU A 48 12.60 2.11 -15.51
CA LEU A 48 13.96 2.60 -15.71
C LEU A 48 15.02 1.50 -15.61
N GLY A 49 14.63 0.26 -15.28
CA GLY A 49 15.57 -0.83 -14.97
C GLY A 49 16.33 -0.64 -13.66
N ASP A 50 15.89 0.29 -12.81
CA ASP A 50 16.48 0.55 -11.50
C ASP A 50 15.93 -0.44 -10.46
N TYR A 51 16.38 -1.69 -10.59
CA TYR A 51 15.87 -2.80 -9.80
C TYR A 51 16.21 -2.68 -8.31
N GLN A 52 17.29 -1.99 -7.95
CA GLN A 52 17.67 -1.80 -6.55
C GLN A 52 16.68 -0.87 -5.82
N ASN A 53 16.30 0.24 -6.46
CA ASN A 53 15.31 1.16 -5.88
C ASN A 53 13.89 0.58 -5.96
N ALA A 54 13.55 -0.16 -7.02
CA ALA A 54 12.29 -0.89 -7.08
C ALA A 54 12.19 -1.93 -5.95
N PHE A 55 13.25 -2.69 -5.67
CA PHE A 55 13.30 -3.64 -4.55
C PHE A 55 13.10 -2.96 -3.20
N THR A 56 13.82 -1.86 -2.97
CA THR A 56 13.69 -1.07 -1.73
C THR A 56 12.27 -0.54 -1.56
N THR A 57 11.62 -0.13 -2.66
CA THR A 57 10.24 0.37 -2.63
C THR A 57 9.24 -0.75 -2.35
N ALA A 58 9.42 -1.94 -2.94
CA ALA A 58 8.59 -3.10 -2.66
C ALA A 58 8.65 -3.53 -1.19
N LYS A 59 9.84 -3.47 -0.56
CA LYS A 59 9.98 -3.71 0.88
C LYS A 59 9.17 -2.70 1.71
N LYS A 60 9.27 -1.41 1.40
CA LYS A 60 8.51 -0.37 2.10
C LYS A 60 7.00 -0.57 2.00
N LEU A 61 6.50 -1.06 0.87
CA LEU A 61 5.08 -1.41 0.72
C LEU A 61 4.68 -2.51 1.71
N LEU A 62 5.52 -3.55 1.86
CA LEU A 62 5.32 -4.62 2.84
C LEU A 62 5.56 -4.17 4.29
N ASP A 63 6.36 -3.13 4.53
CA ASP A 63 6.49 -2.54 5.87
C ASP A 63 5.20 -1.81 6.30
N ILE A 64 4.46 -1.23 5.33
CA ILE A 64 3.15 -0.60 5.56
C ILE A 64 2.05 -1.67 5.72
N ASP A 65 2.00 -2.64 4.82
CA ASP A 65 1.06 -3.75 4.87
C ASP A 65 1.78 -5.09 4.58
N PRO A 66 2.20 -5.81 5.62
CA PRO A 66 2.85 -7.10 5.47
C PRO A 66 1.95 -8.19 4.86
N SER A 67 0.63 -7.98 4.89
CA SER A 67 -0.35 -8.95 4.39
C SER A 67 -0.59 -8.83 2.89
N ASP A 68 -0.12 -7.75 2.24
CA ASP A 68 -0.39 -7.49 0.82
C ASP A 68 0.36 -8.44 -0.11
N THR A 69 -0.40 -9.36 -0.69
CA THR A 69 0.07 -10.30 -1.71
C THR A 69 0.64 -9.63 -2.95
N VAL A 70 0.14 -8.45 -3.35
CA VAL A 70 0.62 -7.76 -4.55
C VAL A 70 2.01 -7.18 -4.31
N SER A 71 2.24 -6.58 -3.14
CA SER A 71 3.55 -6.07 -2.75
C SER A 71 4.57 -7.19 -2.56
N TYR A 72 4.15 -8.36 -2.08
CA TYR A 72 5.01 -9.55 -2.06
C TYR A 72 5.37 -10.03 -3.47
N LEU A 73 4.41 -10.04 -4.41
CA LEU A 73 4.70 -10.35 -5.80
C LEU A 73 5.65 -9.32 -6.44
N ARG A 74 5.50 -8.03 -6.14
CA ARG A 74 6.43 -6.98 -6.58
C ARG A 74 7.84 -7.25 -6.09
N LEU A 75 7.99 -7.61 -4.81
CA LEU A 75 9.28 -7.97 -4.23
C LEU A 75 9.89 -9.18 -4.94
N ALA A 76 9.11 -10.22 -5.21
CA ALA A 76 9.57 -11.41 -5.93
C ALA A 76 10.08 -11.07 -7.34
N LEU A 77 9.29 -10.34 -8.13
CA LEU A 77 9.62 -9.96 -9.51
C LEU A 77 10.92 -9.15 -9.62
N VAL A 78 11.11 -8.18 -8.73
CA VAL A 78 12.30 -7.32 -8.79
C VAL A 78 13.53 -8.01 -8.24
N SER A 79 13.38 -8.91 -7.25
CA SER A 79 14.47 -9.70 -6.69
C SER A 79 15.19 -10.54 -7.75
N GLU A 80 14.45 -11.00 -8.77
CA GLU A 80 15.03 -11.73 -9.90
C GLU A 80 16.15 -10.98 -10.64
N ASN A 81 16.15 -9.65 -10.58
CA ASN A 81 17.08 -8.82 -11.34
C ASN A 81 18.30 -8.37 -10.54
N ILE A 82 18.33 -8.62 -9.23
CA ILE A 82 19.40 -8.18 -8.31
C ILE A 82 20.10 -9.33 -7.57
N CYS A 83 19.80 -10.58 -7.92
CA CYS A 83 20.54 -11.77 -7.45
C CYS A 83 20.63 -11.91 -5.92
N LEU A 84 19.55 -11.56 -5.22
CA LEU A 84 19.46 -11.72 -3.76
C LEU A 84 19.22 -13.18 -3.35
N ASN A 85 19.49 -13.48 -2.08
CA ASN A 85 19.15 -14.76 -1.49
C ASN A 85 17.61 -14.90 -1.41
N PHE A 86 17.03 -15.64 -2.36
CA PHE A 86 15.59 -15.82 -2.47
C PHE A 86 14.99 -16.62 -1.30
N GLU A 87 15.76 -17.54 -0.70
CA GLU A 87 15.32 -18.30 0.47
C GLU A 87 15.04 -17.37 1.65
N GLN A 88 15.92 -16.39 1.90
CA GLN A 88 15.70 -15.39 2.95
C GLN A 88 14.45 -14.54 2.71
N ILE A 89 14.15 -14.22 1.45
CA ILE A 89 12.94 -13.45 1.11
C ILE A 89 11.69 -14.26 1.45
N ILE A 90 11.66 -15.55 1.07
CA ILE A 90 10.53 -16.44 1.37
C ILE A 90 10.36 -16.56 2.89
N VAL A 91 11.44 -16.85 3.63
CA VAL A 91 11.40 -17.02 5.08
C VAL A 91 10.89 -15.77 5.80
N ASN A 92 11.31 -14.59 5.36
CA ASN A 92 10.98 -13.34 6.05
C ASN A 92 9.57 -12.82 5.73
N TYR A 93 9.10 -12.99 4.49
CA TYR A 93 7.88 -12.33 4.01
C TYR A 93 6.70 -13.28 3.81
N ALA A 94 6.92 -14.51 3.30
CA ALA A 94 5.82 -15.42 3.00
C ALA A 94 4.90 -15.73 4.20
N PRO A 95 5.39 -15.88 5.45
CA PRO A 95 4.52 -16.13 6.61
C PRO A 95 3.59 -14.95 6.95
N LEU A 96 3.91 -13.73 6.52
CA LEU A 96 3.16 -12.52 6.86
C LEU A 96 2.03 -12.22 5.86
N VAL A 97 2.17 -12.75 4.64
CA VAL A 97 1.30 -12.45 3.50
C VAL A 97 0.00 -13.24 3.58
N SER A 98 -1.12 -12.55 3.32
CA SER A 98 -2.48 -13.10 3.43
C SER A 98 -2.73 -14.27 2.48
N GLU A 99 -3.54 -15.23 2.95
CA GLU A 99 -4.16 -16.30 2.15
C GLU A 99 -5.69 -16.33 2.35
N GLY A 100 -6.28 -15.19 2.74
CA GLY A 100 -7.69 -15.09 3.12
C GLY A 100 -8.70 -15.44 2.02
N ASN A 101 -8.28 -15.51 0.76
CA ASN A 101 -9.07 -16.03 -0.35
C ASN A 101 -8.18 -16.70 -1.42
N GLU A 102 -8.81 -17.42 -2.35
CA GLU A 102 -8.10 -18.16 -3.41
C GLU A 102 -7.22 -17.27 -4.30
N SER A 103 -7.64 -16.03 -4.57
CA SER A 103 -6.85 -15.08 -5.36
C SER A 103 -5.57 -14.68 -4.63
N GLN A 104 -5.69 -14.35 -3.34
CA GLN A 104 -4.54 -14.02 -2.48
C GLN A 104 -3.56 -15.19 -2.39
N LYS A 105 -4.08 -16.41 -2.17
CA LYS A 105 -3.27 -17.62 -2.16
C LYS A 105 -2.55 -17.83 -3.50
N ALA A 106 -3.24 -17.70 -4.62
CA ALA A 106 -2.65 -17.84 -5.95
C ALA A 106 -1.53 -16.80 -6.22
N ILE A 107 -1.70 -15.55 -5.79
CA ILE A 107 -0.67 -14.50 -5.94
C ILE A 107 0.56 -14.83 -5.08
N LYS A 108 0.36 -15.29 -3.84
CA LYS A 108 1.44 -15.71 -2.95
C LYS A 108 2.20 -16.92 -3.50
N ASP A 109 1.47 -17.93 -3.99
CA ASP A 109 2.05 -19.12 -4.60
C ASP A 109 2.88 -18.75 -5.83
N LEU A 110 2.38 -17.85 -6.69
CA LEU A 110 3.12 -17.32 -7.82
C LEU A 110 4.43 -16.64 -7.38
N ALA A 111 4.37 -15.77 -6.37
CA ALA A 111 5.56 -15.11 -5.83
C ALA A 111 6.60 -16.12 -5.31
N ASN A 112 6.16 -17.15 -4.58
CA ASN A 112 7.02 -18.23 -4.11
C ASN A 112 7.65 -19.05 -5.25
N ILE A 113 6.90 -19.31 -6.32
CA ILE A 113 7.41 -19.98 -7.52
C ILE A 113 8.50 -19.14 -8.20
N LEU A 114 8.29 -17.83 -8.35
CA LEU A 114 9.30 -16.93 -8.94
C LEU A 114 10.60 -16.97 -8.12
N LEU A 115 10.48 -16.88 -6.80
CA LEU A 115 11.63 -16.94 -5.88
C LEU A 115 12.32 -18.31 -5.85
N SER A 116 11.58 -19.41 -6.00
CA SER A 116 12.13 -20.78 -5.92
C SER A 116 12.69 -21.29 -7.25
N SER A 117 12.10 -20.91 -8.38
CA SER A 117 12.45 -21.42 -9.72
C SER A 117 13.81 -20.92 -10.23
N LYS A 118 14.30 -19.79 -9.72
CA LYS A 118 15.46 -19.09 -10.29
C LYS A 118 16.75 -19.14 -9.49
N ASN A 119 16.82 -19.96 -8.44
CA ASN A 119 18.08 -20.32 -7.78
C ASN A 119 19.14 -20.95 -8.73
N ASN A 120 18.82 -21.21 -10.01
CA ASN A 120 19.67 -22.00 -10.91
C ASN A 120 20.18 -21.29 -12.19
N HIS A 121 19.75 -20.08 -12.57
CA HIS A 121 19.97 -19.64 -13.98
C HIS A 121 20.42 -18.20 -14.30
N LYS A 122 20.38 -17.22 -13.39
CA LYS A 122 20.73 -15.81 -13.75
C LYS A 122 21.83 -15.14 -12.93
N CYS A 123 22.28 -15.77 -11.86
CA CYS A 123 23.34 -15.25 -11.00
C CYS A 123 24.57 -16.14 -11.19
N LYS A 124 25.18 -16.07 -12.38
CA LYS A 124 26.46 -16.67 -12.72
C LYS A 124 27.37 -15.59 -13.29
#